data_AF-A0A4Q5XHJ6-F1
#
_entry.id   AF-A0A4Q5XHJ6-F1
#
_cell.length_a   1.000
_cell.length_b   1.000
_cell.length_c   1.000
_cell.angle_alpha   90.00
_cell.angle_beta   90.00
_cell.angle_gamma   90.00
#
_symmetry.space_group_name_H-M   'P 1'
#
loop_
_entity.id
_entity.type
_entity.pdbx_description
1 polymer ?
#
loop_
_entity_poly.entity_id
_entity_poly.type
_entity_poly.pdbx_seq_one_letter_code
_entity_poly.pdbx_strand_id
1 'polypeptide(L)'
;MTVVDLHPEELFDKMLEGELLPAEAERLRQHLQGCKVCRFEYAARLDFQDEALQLASSAPPALPLRPLALPSREPAVGARSPAPRRRARRRLLMIGVAAAALITASAAVAASVKSRAPWSALTAFFSDRLPRAAAPSPREGKLMTKPSAAPARAPSAAIAHATAPVAAPSSAPAPAPAPAGLKKSSVAAHQASVTRIELAEPPRNGTSAATDSAVVEAPPKEPTSAAKLFGDANQARRSGDIGRASGLYHLLQEQHAGSPEAELSRVTLALLQLDSGDAQAALVGFERYLAGSSRGLEAEALVGRARALGRLGRRDLEISAWQEVQRKYARSIYGRQATERLSALGQP
;
A
#
# COMPACT_ATOMS: atom_id res chain seq x y z
N MET A 1 -19.51 27.10 -23.60
CA MET A 1 -18.94 26.47 -22.39
C MET A 1 -17.67 25.75 -22.82
N THR A 2 -16.51 26.24 -22.40
CA THR A 2 -15.22 25.61 -22.68
C THR A 2 -15.19 24.27 -21.96
N VAL A 3 -15.08 23.18 -22.72
CA VAL A 3 -14.84 21.86 -22.16
C VAL A 3 -13.49 21.95 -21.47
N VAL A 4 -13.50 22.01 -20.14
CA VAL A 4 -12.28 21.88 -19.35
C VAL A 4 -11.75 20.48 -19.66
N ASP A 5 -10.54 20.41 -20.22
CA ASP A 5 -9.83 19.16 -20.43
C ASP A 5 -9.51 18.58 -19.06
N LEU A 6 -10.43 17.77 -18.54
CA LEU A 6 -10.24 16.98 -17.33
C LEU A 6 -9.04 16.06 -17.57
N HIS A 7 -8.13 16.02 -16.61
CA HIS A 7 -6.96 15.14 -16.69
C HIS A 7 -7.45 13.68 -16.67
N PRO A 8 -6.82 12.74 -17.39
CA PRO A 8 -7.24 11.33 -17.39
C PRO A 8 -7.40 10.72 -15.99
N GLU A 9 -6.59 11.17 -15.03
CA GLU A 9 -6.69 10.78 -13.63
C GLU A 9 -8.03 11.17 -12.98
N GLU A 10 -8.53 12.37 -13.25
CA GLU A 10 -9.81 12.83 -12.72
C GLU A 10 -10.98 12.02 -13.29
N LEU A 11 -10.86 11.55 -14.54
CA LEU A 11 -11.83 10.64 -15.14
C LEU A 11 -11.79 9.26 -14.49
N PHE A 12 -10.61 8.76 -14.11
CA PHE A 12 -10.51 7.51 -13.36
C PHE A 12 -11.15 7.62 -11.98
N ASP A 13 -10.91 8.71 -11.26
CA ASP A 13 -11.46 8.92 -9.93
C ASP A 13 -12.99 9.00 -9.98
N LYS A 14 -13.56 9.77 -10.91
CA LYS A 14 -15.02 9.80 -11.17
C LYS A 14 -15.60 8.44 -11.52
N MET A 15 -14.86 7.63 -12.29
CA MET A 15 -15.28 6.28 -12.63
C MET A 15 -15.38 5.39 -11.38
N LEU A 16 -14.37 5.46 -10.51
CA LEU A 16 -14.34 4.71 -9.25
C LEU A 16 -15.43 5.15 -8.28
N GLU A 17 -15.81 6.42 -8.33
CA GLU A 17 -16.90 7.00 -7.53
C GLU A 17 -18.29 6.68 -8.10
N GLY A 18 -18.38 6.16 -9.34
CA GLY A 18 -19.65 5.95 -10.03
C GLY A 18 -20.31 7.23 -10.53
N GLU A 19 -19.56 8.34 -10.57
CA GLU A 19 -20.02 9.67 -10.99
C GLU A 19 -19.69 9.97 -12.47
N LEU A 20 -19.05 9.04 -13.17
CA LEU A 20 -18.63 9.24 -14.55
C LEU A 20 -19.82 9.31 -15.51
N LEU A 21 -20.00 10.46 -16.15
CA LEU A 21 -21.08 10.65 -17.12
C LEU A 21 -20.82 9.84 -18.40
N PRO A 22 -21.85 9.41 -19.15
CA PRO A 22 -21.66 8.63 -20.38
C PRO A 22 -20.74 9.30 -21.41
N ALA A 23 -20.81 10.63 -21.55
CA ALA A 23 -19.94 11.39 -22.44
C ALA A 23 -18.48 11.41 -21.96
N GLU A 24 -18.24 11.43 -20.64
CA GLU A 24 -16.91 11.34 -20.06
C GLU A 24 -16.33 9.93 -20.21
N ALA A 25 -17.17 8.89 -20.04
CA ALA A 25 -16.81 7.50 -20.27
C ALA A 25 -16.35 7.23 -21.72
N GLU A 26 -17.01 7.85 -22.71
CA GLU A 26 -16.59 7.74 -24.11
C GLU A 26 -15.22 8.40 -24.34
N ARG A 27 -15.00 9.61 -23.80
CA ARG A 27 -13.70 10.30 -23.90
C ARG A 27 -12.59 9.48 -23.24
N LEU A 28 -12.86 8.91 -22.07
CA LEU A 28 -11.91 8.05 -21.39
C LEU A 28 -11.56 6.84 -22.26
N ARG A 29 -12.56 6.15 -22.84
CA ARG A 29 -12.34 5.01 -23.73
C ARG A 29 -11.50 5.38 -24.95
N GLN A 30 -11.81 6.51 -25.59
CA GLN A 30 -11.04 7.03 -26.72
C GLN A 30 -9.58 7.32 -26.33
N HIS A 31 -9.36 7.93 -25.17
CA HIS A 31 -8.01 8.19 -24.65
C HIS A 31 -7.24 6.88 -24.40
N LEU A 32 -7.86 5.89 -23.76
CA LEU A 32 -7.24 4.59 -23.48
C LEU A 32 -6.88 3.80 -24.76
N GLN A 33 -7.57 4.05 -25.88
CA GLN A 33 -7.20 3.48 -27.17
C GLN A 33 -5.91 4.11 -27.74
N GLY A 34 -5.67 5.41 -27.50
CA GLY A 34 -4.49 6.13 -27.99
C GLY A 34 -3.27 6.10 -27.05
N CYS A 35 -3.48 6.00 -25.73
CA CYS A 35 -2.41 6.11 -24.74
C CYS A 35 -2.12 4.76 -24.07
N LYS A 36 -0.95 4.16 -24.37
CA LYS A 36 -0.52 2.88 -23.77
C LYS A 36 -0.28 2.98 -22.25
N VAL A 37 0.24 4.11 -21.78
CA VAL A 37 0.53 4.35 -20.35
C VAL A 37 -0.77 4.39 -19.54
N CYS A 38 -1.73 5.22 -19.94
CA CYS A 38 -3.01 5.30 -19.23
C CYS A 38 -3.80 3.98 -19.30
N ARG A 39 -3.67 3.20 -20.39
CA ARG A 39 -4.25 1.85 -20.46
C ARG A 39 -3.64 0.89 -19.44
N PHE A 40 -2.33 0.97 -19.25
CA PHE A 40 -1.62 0.18 -18.26
C PHE A 40 -2.03 0.57 -16.84
N GLU A 41 -2.04 1.86 -16.53
CA GLU A 41 -2.49 2.38 -15.23
C GLU A 41 -3.94 2.00 -14.93
N TYR A 42 -4.82 2.11 -15.93
CA TYR A 42 -6.21 1.70 -15.82
C TYR A 42 -6.35 0.21 -15.47
N ALA A 43 -5.64 -0.66 -16.18
CA ALA A 43 -5.65 -2.09 -15.90
C ALA A 43 -5.11 -2.40 -14.50
N ALA A 44 -4.04 -1.72 -14.08
CA ALA A 44 -3.49 -1.87 -12.72
C ALA A 44 -4.51 -1.45 -11.64
N ARG A 45 -5.21 -0.33 -11.82
CA ARG A 45 -6.24 0.14 -10.87
C ARG A 45 -7.41 -0.85 -10.76
N LEU A 46 -7.88 -1.40 -11.89
CA LEU A 46 -8.93 -2.43 -11.87
C LEU A 46 -8.47 -3.69 -11.13
N ASP A 47 -7.24 -4.15 -11.38
CA ASP A 47 -6.66 -5.30 -10.68
C ASP A 47 -6.64 -5.09 -9.15
N PHE A 48 -6.37 -3.87 -8.66
CA PHE A 48 -6.41 -3.54 -7.24
C PHE A 48 -7.84 -3.45 -6.68
N GLN A 49 -8.78 -2.92 -7.46
CA GLN A 49 -10.18 -2.81 -7.04
C GLN A 49 -10.81 -4.20 -6.87
N ASP A 50 -10.58 -5.09 -7.83
CA ASP A 50 -11.09 -6.46 -7.78
C ASP A 50 -10.57 -7.21 -6.55
N GLU A 51 -9.28 -7.05 -6.24
CA GLU A 51 -8.68 -7.64 -5.04
C GLU A 51 -9.27 -7.05 -3.75
N ALA A 52 -9.48 -5.73 -3.69
CA ALA A 52 -10.13 -5.10 -2.54
C ALA A 52 -11.55 -5.66 -2.31
N LEU A 53 -12.31 -5.90 -3.38
CA LEU A 53 -13.63 -6.52 -3.31
C LEU A 53 -13.57 -7.99 -2.90
N GLN A 54 -12.58 -8.76 -3.38
CA GLN A 54 -12.36 -10.14 -2.98
C GLN A 54 -12.00 -10.25 -1.49
N LEU A 55 -11.12 -9.37 -1.00
CA LEU A 55 -10.74 -9.31 0.41
C LEU A 55 -11.94 -8.92 1.28
N ALA A 56 -12.75 -7.95 0.86
CA ALA A 56 -13.98 -7.58 1.56
C ALA A 56 -14.99 -8.74 1.61
N SER A 57 -15.09 -9.54 0.54
CA SER A 57 -15.99 -10.70 0.46
C SER A 57 -15.49 -11.91 1.25
N SER A 58 -14.16 -12.06 1.37
CA SER A 58 -13.52 -13.18 2.08
C SER A 58 -13.32 -12.91 3.57
N ALA A 59 -13.46 -11.66 4.01
CA ALA A 59 -13.43 -11.32 5.42
C ALA A 59 -14.50 -12.15 6.14
N PRO A 60 -14.13 -12.95 7.17
CA PRO A 60 -15.12 -13.72 7.91
C PRO A 60 -16.18 -12.74 8.41
N PRO A 61 -17.48 -13.06 8.28
CA PRO A 61 -18.55 -12.18 8.71
C PRO A 61 -18.21 -11.79 10.13
N ALA A 62 -18.09 -10.47 10.38
CA ALA A 62 -17.65 -9.93 11.65
C ALA A 62 -18.47 -10.61 12.74
N LEU A 63 -17.87 -11.62 13.39
CA LEU A 63 -18.56 -12.36 14.43
C LEU A 63 -18.93 -11.28 15.43
N PRO A 64 -20.22 -11.11 15.76
CA PRO A 64 -20.62 -10.09 16.72
C PRO A 64 -19.72 -10.29 17.91
N LEU A 65 -18.86 -9.30 18.19
CA LEU A 65 -17.91 -9.35 19.29
C LEU A 65 -18.78 -9.58 20.51
N ARG A 66 -18.90 -10.84 20.93
CA ARG A 66 -19.65 -11.23 22.11
C ARG A 66 -18.96 -10.44 23.20
N PRO A 67 -19.62 -9.43 23.80
CA PRO A 67 -18.96 -8.60 24.78
C PRO A 67 -18.37 -9.56 25.79
N LEU A 68 -17.03 -9.59 25.86
CA LEU A 68 -16.33 -10.27 26.91
C LEU A 68 -16.86 -9.60 28.15
N ALA A 69 -17.79 -10.28 28.84
CA ALA A 69 -18.26 -9.88 30.14
C ALA A 69 -16.98 -9.80 30.97
N LEU A 70 -16.47 -8.58 31.12
CA LEU A 70 -15.43 -8.28 32.08
C LEU A 70 -15.98 -8.84 33.39
N PRO A 71 -15.33 -9.84 34.00
CA PRO A 71 -15.80 -10.37 35.27
C PRO A 71 -15.91 -9.16 36.18
N SER A 72 -17.14 -8.87 36.61
CA SER A 72 -17.42 -7.81 37.56
C SER A 72 -16.44 -8.00 38.71
N ARG A 73 -15.48 -7.10 38.79
CA ARG A 73 -14.51 -7.09 39.87
C ARG A 73 -15.28 -6.64 41.09
N GLU A 74 -15.91 -7.61 41.76
CA GLU A 74 -16.45 -7.38 43.08
C GLU A 74 -15.34 -6.77 43.94
N PRO A 75 -15.59 -5.63 44.60
CA PRO A 75 -14.65 -5.09 45.55
C PRO A 75 -14.55 -6.08 46.71
N ALA A 76 -13.52 -6.93 46.69
CA ALA A 76 -13.15 -7.75 47.82
C ALA A 76 -12.72 -6.84 48.98
N VAL A 77 -13.71 -6.41 49.76
CA VAL A 77 -13.53 -5.80 51.07
C VAL A 77 -13.14 -6.93 52.03
N GLY A 78 -11.94 -6.81 52.59
CA GLY A 78 -11.58 -7.46 53.84
C GLY A 78 -10.81 -8.78 53.73
N ALA A 79 -9.49 -8.68 53.89
CA ALA A 79 -8.73 -9.44 54.90
C ALA A 79 -7.25 -9.09 54.77
N ARG A 80 -6.77 -8.17 55.62
CA ARG A 80 -5.33 -7.95 55.83
C ARG A 80 -4.77 -9.15 56.60
N SER A 81 -4.12 -10.07 55.91
CA SER A 81 -3.20 -11.03 56.54
C SER A 81 -1.76 -10.51 56.41
N PRO A 82 -1.03 -10.29 57.52
CA PRO A 82 0.38 -9.91 57.46
C PRO A 82 1.28 -11.16 57.49
N ALA A 83 1.93 -11.51 56.38
CA ALA A 83 3.07 -12.44 56.36
C ALA A 83 3.85 -12.34 55.02
N PRO A 84 5.07 -12.92 54.89
CA PRO A 84 6.32 -12.51 55.50
C PRO A 84 7.31 -11.99 54.43
N ARG A 85 7.70 -10.71 54.51
CA ARG A 85 8.48 -9.97 53.50
C ARG A 85 9.96 -10.36 53.31
N ARG A 86 10.47 -11.43 53.90
CA ARG A 86 11.94 -11.70 53.93
C ARG A 86 12.49 -12.58 52.81
N ARG A 87 11.69 -13.36 52.08
CA ARG A 87 12.23 -14.26 51.01
C ARG A 87 12.26 -13.65 49.61
N ALA A 88 11.49 -12.60 49.32
CA ALA A 88 11.42 -12.00 47.97
C ALA A 88 12.67 -11.17 47.60
N ARG A 89 13.32 -10.51 48.57
CA ARG A 89 14.49 -9.65 48.33
C ARG A 89 15.72 -10.43 47.82
N ARG A 90 15.91 -11.70 48.23
CA ARG A 90 17.03 -12.52 47.74
C ARG A 90 16.84 -13.00 46.29
N ARG A 91 15.61 -13.24 45.83
CA ARG A 91 15.36 -13.63 44.43
C ARG A 91 15.53 -12.46 43.46
N LEU A 92 15.16 -11.24 43.86
CA LEU A 92 15.36 -10.04 43.04
C LEU A 92 16.85 -9.65 42.88
N LEU A 93 17.67 -9.84 43.91
CA LEU A 93 19.12 -9.62 43.81
C LEU A 93 19.81 -10.61 42.86
N MET A 94 19.39 -11.87 42.83
CA MET A 94 19.96 -12.87 41.92
C MET A 94 19.55 -12.64 40.45
N ILE A 95 18.33 -12.15 40.19
CA ILE A 95 17.89 -11.80 38.82
C ILE A 95 18.65 -10.56 38.28
N GLY A 96 18.99 -9.60 39.16
CA GLY A 96 19.77 -8.43 38.77
C GLY A 96 21.20 -8.76 38.29
N VAL A 97 21.86 -9.74 38.91
CA VAL A 97 23.23 -10.14 38.53
C VAL A 97 23.25 -10.90 37.19
N ALA A 98 22.24 -11.72 36.89
CA ALA A 98 22.13 -12.40 35.60
C ALA A 98 21.87 -11.43 34.43
N ALA A 99 21.09 -10.37 34.65
CA ALA A 99 20.86 -9.34 33.63
C ALA A 99 22.12 -8.50 33.33
N ALA A 100 22.95 -8.21 34.34
CA ALA A 100 24.20 -7.47 34.16
C ALA A 100 25.25 -8.28 33.37
N ALA A 101 25.31 -9.60 33.55
CA ALA A 101 26.23 -10.48 32.79
C ALA A 101 25.84 -10.63 31.31
N LEU A 102 24.53 -10.54 30.99
CA LEU A 102 24.06 -10.56 29.60
C LEU A 102 24.39 -9.25 28.86
N ILE A 103 24.44 -8.11 29.55
CA ILE A 103 24.75 -6.81 28.93
C ILE A 103 26.26 -6.68 28.62
N THR A 104 27.13 -7.28 29.44
CA THR A 104 28.59 -7.23 29.19
C THR A 104 29.04 -8.19 28.11
N ALA A 105 28.34 -9.31 27.88
CA ALA A 105 28.65 -10.23 26.79
C ALA A 105 28.33 -9.67 25.38
N SER A 106 27.35 -8.77 25.26
CA SER A 106 26.97 -8.16 23.97
C SER A 106 27.97 -7.13 23.46
N ALA A 107 28.76 -6.52 24.34
CA ALA A 107 29.73 -5.48 23.96
C ALA A 107 30.98 -6.06 23.28
N ALA A 108 31.30 -7.34 23.48
CA ALA A 108 32.48 -7.96 22.90
C ALA A 108 32.30 -8.37 21.42
N VAL A 109 31.07 -8.59 20.96
CA VAL A 109 30.80 -9.02 19.57
C VAL A 109 30.77 -7.84 18.59
N ALA A 110 30.51 -6.63 19.06
CA ALA A 110 30.48 -5.43 18.22
C ALA A 110 31.88 -4.95 17.76
N ALA A 111 32.97 -5.41 18.41
CA ALA A 111 34.33 -5.00 18.05
C ALA A 111 34.99 -5.89 16.98
N SER A 112 34.41 -7.04 16.64
CA SER A 112 35.04 -8.02 15.72
C SER A 112 34.47 -8.01 14.30
N VAL A 113 33.35 -7.34 14.04
CA VAL A 113 32.80 -7.17 12.68
C VAL A 113 33.34 -5.89 12.06
N LYS A 114 34.66 -5.84 11.89
CA LYS A 114 35.38 -4.78 11.18
C LYS A 114 36.02 -5.37 9.92
N SER A 115 35.22 -5.90 9.01
CA SER A 115 35.64 -6.08 7.61
C SER A 115 34.46 -6.40 6.67
N ARG A 116 34.30 -5.49 5.70
CA ARG A 116 33.64 -5.63 4.38
C ARG A 116 32.11 -5.74 4.34
N ALA A 117 31.46 -4.57 4.31
CA ALA A 117 30.22 -4.35 3.56
C ALA A 117 30.37 -3.09 2.68
N PRO A 118 30.34 -3.21 1.34
CA PRO A 118 30.68 -2.12 0.41
C PRO A 118 29.45 -1.28 0.00
N TRP A 119 28.65 -0.81 0.95
CA TRP A 119 27.40 -0.09 0.64
C TRP A 119 27.38 1.38 1.11
N SER A 120 28.41 1.85 1.82
CA SER A 120 28.52 3.26 2.25
C SER A 120 29.09 4.20 1.19
N ALA A 121 29.46 3.70 0.00
CA ALA A 121 29.97 4.54 -1.10
C ALA A 121 28.87 5.08 -2.04
N LEU A 122 27.62 4.60 -1.94
CA LEU A 122 26.54 5.01 -2.85
C LEU A 122 25.74 6.22 -2.37
N THR A 123 25.91 6.67 -1.12
CA THR A 123 25.29 7.91 -0.63
C THR A 123 26.18 9.15 -0.84
N ALA A 124 27.46 8.98 -1.16
CA ALA A 124 28.37 10.10 -1.44
C ALA A 124 28.36 10.57 -2.90
N PHE A 125 27.85 9.76 -3.84
CA PHE A 125 27.85 10.09 -5.28
C PHE A 125 26.58 10.83 -5.77
N PHE A 126 25.54 10.93 -4.95
CA PHE A 126 24.28 11.61 -5.32
C PHE A 126 24.13 13.05 -4.78
N SER A 127 25.12 13.57 -4.03
CA SER A 127 25.08 14.95 -3.51
C SER A 127 25.85 15.98 -4.34
N ASP A 128 26.62 15.59 -5.36
CA ASP A 128 27.54 16.51 -6.08
C ASP A 128 27.22 16.77 -7.56
N ARG A 129 26.02 16.44 -8.05
CA ARG A 129 25.56 16.85 -9.39
C ARG A 129 24.12 17.38 -9.39
N LEU A 130 23.90 18.46 -8.65
CA LEU A 130 22.93 19.46 -9.08
C LEU A 130 23.67 20.44 -10.01
N PRO A 131 23.22 20.67 -11.25
CA PRO A 131 23.70 21.81 -12.01
C PRO A 131 23.37 23.07 -11.20
N ARG A 132 24.41 23.75 -10.74
CA ARG A 132 24.34 25.10 -10.16
C ARG A 132 23.65 25.98 -11.21
N ALA A 133 22.38 26.31 -10.96
CA ALA A 133 21.66 27.29 -11.76
C ALA A 133 22.52 28.55 -11.84
N ALA A 134 22.90 28.90 -13.06
CA ALA A 134 23.62 30.12 -13.35
C ALA A 134 22.83 31.29 -12.78
N ALA A 135 23.49 32.06 -11.92
CA ALA A 135 22.96 33.32 -11.42
C ALA A 135 22.57 34.21 -12.62
N PRO A 136 21.38 34.83 -12.62
CA PRO A 136 21.05 35.82 -13.64
C PRO A 136 22.03 36.99 -13.54
N SER A 137 22.69 37.29 -14.65
CA SER A 137 23.52 38.49 -14.81
C SER A 137 22.70 39.76 -14.51
N PRO A 138 23.29 40.78 -13.87
CA PRO A 138 22.64 42.07 -13.70
C PRO A 138 22.51 42.74 -15.08
N ARG A 139 21.29 42.82 -15.61
CA ARG A 139 21.00 43.67 -16.76
C ARG A 139 20.82 45.10 -16.29
N GLU A 140 21.80 45.92 -16.64
CA GLU A 140 21.77 47.36 -16.56
C GLU A 140 20.57 47.96 -17.31
N GLY A 141 19.90 48.86 -16.58
CA GLY A 141 19.24 50.08 -17.02
C GLY A 141 18.77 50.22 -18.48
N LYS A 142 17.45 50.31 -18.63
CA LYS A 142 16.85 51.36 -19.46
C LYS A 142 15.55 51.87 -18.81
N LEU A 143 15.68 53.07 -18.25
CA LEU A 143 14.60 53.99 -17.92
C LEU A 143 13.69 54.18 -19.14
N MET A 144 12.40 53.87 -19.04
CA MET A 144 11.34 54.55 -19.79
C MET A 144 10.02 54.56 -18.99
N THR A 145 9.81 55.71 -18.35
CA THR A 145 8.58 56.53 -18.32
C THR A 145 7.19 55.85 -18.30
N LYS A 146 6.53 56.08 -17.15
CA LYS A 146 5.10 56.15 -16.86
C LYS A 146 4.27 56.85 -17.97
N PRO A 147 3.05 56.37 -18.27
CA PRO A 147 1.82 57.05 -17.79
C PRO A 147 0.74 56.04 -17.33
N SER A 148 0.14 56.15 -16.15
CA SER A 148 -1.05 56.97 -15.84
C SER A 148 -2.25 56.71 -16.74
N ALA A 149 -3.14 55.78 -16.35
CA ALA A 149 -4.59 55.91 -16.45
C ALA A 149 -5.28 54.78 -15.68
N ALA A 150 -6.04 55.14 -14.64
CA ALA A 150 -7.04 54.27 -14.02
C ALA A 150 -8.27 54.18 -14.93
N PRO A 151 -9.04 53.09 -14.83
CA PRO A 151 -10.49 53.25 -14.86
C PRO A 151 -11.21 52.56 -13.69
N ALA A 152 -11.99 53.41 -13.02
CA ALA A 152 -13.35 53.21 -12.56
C ALA A 152 -13.85 51.78 -12.27
N ARG A 153 -14.04 51.57 -10.98
CA ARG A 153 -14.85 50.55 -10.32
C ARG A 153 -16.33 50.71 -10.71
N ALA A 154 -16.93 49.68 -11.31
CA ALA A 154 -18.39 49.56 -11.47
C ALA A 154 -18.97 48.61 -10.41
N PRO A 155 -20.13 48.91 -9.80
CA PRO A 155 -20.79 48.03 -8.84
C PRO A 155 -21.50 46.88 -9.57
N SER A 156 -21.14 45.65 -9.23
CA SER A 156 -21.83 44.46 -9.72
C SER A 156 -23.14 44.27 -8.95
N ALA A 157 -24.23 44.19 -9.71
CA ALA A 157 -25.59 44.10 -9.24
C ALA A 157 -25.84 42.80 -8.45
N ALA A 158 -26.57 42.96 -7.34
CA ALA A 158 -27.12 41.86 -6.58
C ALA A 158 -28.13 41.08 -7.44
N ILE A 159 -27.79 39.83 -7.77
CA ILE A 159 -28.76 38.87 -8.29
C ILE A 159 -29.42 38.22 -7.08
N ALA A 160 -30.64 38.67 -6.77
CA ALA A 160 -31.54 38.01 -5.85
C ALA A 160 -32.06 36.73 -6.51
N HIS A 161 -31.54 35.56 -6.09
CA HIS A 161 -32.17 34.29 -6.40
C HIS A 161 -33.35 34.08 -5.45
N ALA A 162 -34.56 34.21 -6.00
CA ALA A 162 -35.81 33.82 -5.36
C ALA A 162 -35.82 32.31 -5.15
N THR A 163 -35.87 31.89 -3.88
CA THR A 163 -36.14 30.52 -3.46
C THR A 163 -37.63 30.22 -3.57
N ALA A 164 -38.01 29.40 -4.54
CA ALA A 164 -39.33 28.76 -4.58
C ALA A 164 -39.26 27.43 -3.80
N PRO A 165 -40.19 27.14 -2.87
CA PRO A 165 -40.25 25.87 -2.17
C PRO A 165 -40.91 24.82 -3.08
N VAL A 166 -40.13 23.84 -3.54
CA VAL A 166 -40.66 22.62 -4.18
C VAL A 166 -41.05 21.65 -3.07
N ALA A 167 -42.37 21.41 -2.97
CA ALA A 167 -42.95 20.42 -2.08
C ALA A 167 -42.50 19.00 -2.47
N ALA A 168 -42.02 18.25 -1.48
CA ALA A 168 -41.66 16.84 -1.61
C ALA A 168 -42.92 15.94 -1.59
N PRO A 169 -43.09 15.01 -2.53
CA PRO A 169 -43.99 13.87 -2.33
C PRO A 169 -43.32 12.83 -1.43
N SER A 170 -43.81 12.73 -0.20
CA SER A 170 -43.55 11.63 0.72
C SER A 170 -44.14 10.33 0.16
N SER A 171 -43.29 9.44 -0.32
CA SER A 171 -43.66 8.06 -0.68
C SER A 171 -42.96 7.13 0.31
N ALA A 172 -43.75 6.60 1.25
CA ALA A 172 -43.31 5.56 2.17
C ALA A 172 -43.09 4.25 1.40
N PRO A 173 -41.92 3.58 1.52
CA PRO A 173 -41.73 2.26 0.95
C PRO A 173 -42.40 1.19 1.85
N ALA A 174 -43.16 0.30 1.20
CA ALA A 174 -43.79 -0.86 1.80
C ALA A 174 -42.74 -1.87 2.37
N PRO A 175 -43.06 -2.62 3.42
CA PRO A 175 -42.15 -3.60 4.01
C PRO A 175 -41.94 -4.81 3.08
N ALA A 176 -40.68 -5.18 2.88
CA ALA A 176 -40.27 -6.37 2.14
C ALA A 176 -40.61 -7.68 2.90
N PRO A 177 -40.98 -8.76 2.19
CA PRO A 177 -41.27 -10.06 2.80
C PRO A 177 -39.99 -10.77 3.29
N ALA A 178 -40.11 -11.44 4.44
CA ALA A 178 -39.05 -12.23 5.05
C ALA A 178 -38.65 -13.44 4.19
N PRO A 179 -37.34 -13.75 4.03
CA PRO A 179 -36.91 -14.95 3.33
C PRO A 179 -37.12 -16.20 4.19
N ALA A 180 -37.80 -17.17 3.59
CA ALA A 180 -38.02 -18.51 4.11
C ALA A 180 -36.70 -19.32 4.21
N GLY A 181 -36.68 -20.23 5.19
CA GLY A 181 -35.50 -20.93 5.67
C GLY A 181 -34.77 -21.79 4.62
N LEU A 182 -33.45 -21.65 4.62
CA LEU A 182 -32.54 -22.56 3.95
C LEU A 182 -32.24 -23.77 4.86
N LYS A 183 -32.57 -24.95 4.34
CA LYS A 183 -32.30 -26.26 4.93
C LYS A 183 -30.79 -26.49 5.01
N LYS A 184 -30.32 -26.92 6.18
CA LYS A 184 -28.94 -27.36 6.42
C LYS A 184 -28.71 -28.69 5.72
N SER A 185 -27.94 -28.70 4.63
CA SER A 185 -27.36 -29.93 4.07
C SER A 185 -26.10 -30.28 4.86
N SER A 186 -26.13 -31.42 5.56
CA SER A 186 -24.97 -32.02 6.19
C SER A 186 -24.10 -32.68 5.12
N VAL A 187 -22.91 -32.13 4.87
CA VAL A 187 -21.89 -32.79 4.06
C VAL A 187 -21.18 -33.81 4.94
N ALA A 188 -21.35 -35.08 4.56
CA ALA A 188 -20.72 -36.23 5.18
C ALA A 188 -19.19 -36.19 5.00
N ALA A 189 -18.48 -36.53 6.07
CA ALA A 189 -17.04 -36.68 6.10
C ALA A 189 -16.58 -37.77 5.12
N HIS A 190 -15.75 -37.39 4.15
CA HIS A 190 -14.94 -38.34 3.40
C HIS A 190 -13.61 -38.53 4.13
N GLN A 191 -13.45 -39.74 4.69
CA GLN A 191 -12.20 -40.22 5.25
C GLN A 191 -11.18 -40.41 4.12
N ALA A 192 -10.07 -39.69 4.22
CA ALA A 192 -8.93 -39.83 3.32
C ALA A 192 -8.22 -41.17 3.59
N SER A 193 -8.23 -42.04 2.58
CA SER A 193 -7.36 -43.22 2.54
C SER A 193 -5.93 -42.76 2.24
N VAL A 194 -5.03 -42.99 3.20
CA VAL A 194 -3.59 -42.73 3.06
C VAL A 194 -2.98 -43.91 2.31
N THR A 195 -2.66 -43.71 1.03
CA THR A 195 -1.88 -44.67 0.25
C THR A 195 -0.40 -44.55 0.63
N ARG A 196 0.12 -45.62 1.22
CA ARG A 196 1.53 -45.81 1.60
C ARG A 196 2.38 -45.87 0.33
N ILE A 197 3.19 -44.85 0.07
CA ILE A 197 4.17 -44.84 -1.03
C ILE A 197 5.36 -45.70 -0.63
N GLU A 198 5.56 -46.76 -1.40
CA GLU A 198 6.65 -47.72 -1.29
C GLU A 198 7.94 -47.09 -1.86
N LEU A 199 8.98 -47.05 -1.02
CA LEU A 199 10.28 -46.46 -1.31
C LEU A 199 11.10 -47.43 -2.17
N ALA A 200 11.04 -47.29 -3.49
CA ALA A 200 11.87 -48.04 -4.42
C ALA A 200 13.26 -47.39 -4.57
N GLU A 201 14.29 -48.18 -4.29
CA GLU A 201 15.71 -47.82 -4.39
C GLU A 201 16.16 -47.77 -5.86
N PRO A 202 16.84 -46.70 -6.33
CA PRO A 202 17.27 -46.61 -7.72
C PRO A 202 18.51 -47.47 -7.99
N PRO A 203 18.60 -48.17 -9.14
CA PRO A 203 19.79 -48.92 -9.52
C PRO A 203 20.94 -47.98 -9.86
N ARG A 204 22.09 -48.22 -9.22
CA ARG A 204 23.38 -47.64 -9.56
C ARG A 204 23.91 -48.32 -10.83
N ASN A 205 23.67 -47.70 -11.99
CA ASN A 205 24.40 -48.04 -13.21
C ASN A 205 25.42 -46.94 -13.53
N GLY A 206 26.69 -47.26 -13.28
CA GLY A 206 27.78 -46.62 -13.98
C GLY A 206 27.76 -46.99 -15.45
N THR A 207 28.21 -46.08 -16.31
CA THR A 207 29.45 -46.23 -17.09
C THR A 207 29.66 -44.91 -17.81
N SER A 208 30.79 -44.30 -17.51
CA SER A 208 31.26 -43.06 -18.08
C SER A 208 31.65 -43.29 -19.55
N ALA A 209 30.78 -42.92 -20.48
CA ALA A 209 31.14 -42.76 -21.89
C ALA A 209 31.25 -41.26 -22.17
N ALA A 210 32.49 -40.78 -22.23
CA ALA A 210 32.86 -39.45 -22.70
C ALA A 210 32.40 -39.35 -24.16
N THR A 211 31.21 -38.80 -24.35
CA THR A 211 30.72 -38.40 -25.67
C THR A 211 30.99 -36.90 -25.74
N ASP A 212 31.89 -36.51 -26.64
CA ASP A 212 32.11 -35.14 -27.09
C ASP A 212 30.78 -34.61 -27.68
N SER A 213 29.87 -34.21 -26.79
CA SER A 213 28.67 -33.48 -27.14
C SER A 213 29.11 -32.08 -27.48
N ALA A 214 29.27 -31.85 -28.78
CA ALA A 214 29.34 -30.53 -29.38
C ALA A 214 28.35 -29.61 -28.66
N VAL A 215 28.90 -28.60 -27.96
CA VAL A 215 28.13 -27.56 -27.28
C VAL A 215 27.36 -26.82 -28.36
N VAL A 216 26.12 -27.25 -28.61
CA VAL A 216 25.16 -26.50 -29.40
C VAL A 216 24.87 -25.24 -28.60
N GLU A 217 25.56 -24.16 -28.98
CA GLU A 217 25.40 -22.83 -28.42
C GLU A 217 23.92 -22.44 -28.56
N ALA A 218 23.20 -22.50 -27.44
CA ALA A 218 21.79 -22.19 -27.41
C ALA A 218 21.59 -20.74 -27.89
N PRO A 219 20.59 -20.47 -28.75
CA PRO A 219 20.36 -19.13 -29.27
C PRO A 219 20.19 -18.14 -28.11
N PRO A 220 20.74 -16.92 -28.24
CA PRO A 220 20.67 -15.91 -27.18
C PRO A 220 19.20 -15.64 -26.85
N LYS A 221 18.81 -15.90 -25.60
CA LYS A 221 17.46 -15.59 -25.11
C LYS A 221 17.27 -14.08 -25.19
N GLU A 222 16.26 -13.64 -25.93
CA GLU A 222 15.89 -12.23 -25.98
C GLU A 222 15.65 -11.70 -24.56
N PRO A 223 16.15 -10.49 -24.23
CA PRO A 223 15.97 -9.91 -22.91
C PRO A 223 14.47 -9.80 -22.62
N THR A 224 14.04 -10.31 -21.46
CA THR A 224 12.63 -10.24 -21.06
C THR A 224 12.24 -8.78 -20.87
N SER A 225 11.21 -8.33 -21.58
CA SER A 225 10.74 -6.95 -21.51
C SER A 225 10.11 -6.63 -20.15
N ALA A 226 10.16 -5.34 -19.76
CA ALA A 226 9.56 -4.84 -18.51
C ALA A 226 8.07 -5.20 -18.39
N ALA A 227 7.31 -4.94 -19.46
CA ALA A 227 5.88 -5.27 -19.54
C ALA A 227 5.60 -6.76 -19.31
N LYS A 228 6.44 -7.66 -19.85
CA LYS A 228 6.29 -9.09 -19.64
C LYS A 228 6.59 -9.48 -18.19
N LEU A 229 7.67 -8.99 -17.60
CA LEU A 229 7.98 -9.25 -16.19
C LEU A 229 6.88 -8.77 -15.25
N PHE A 230 6.35 -7.56 -15.48
CA PHE A 230 5.24 -7.04 -14.69
C PHE A 230 3.97 -7.87 -14.84
N GLY A 231 3.62 -8.25 -16.08
CA GLY A 231 2.48 -9.12 -16.36
C GLY A 231 2.61 -10.50 -15.68
N ASP A 232 3.78 -11.12 -15.78
CA ASP A 232 4.10 -12.40 -15.12
C ASP A 232 4.01 -12.26 -13.58
N ALA A 233 4.46 -11.14 -13.01
CA ALA A 233 4.37 -10.84 -11.57
C ALA A 233 2.92 -10.67 -11.10
N ASN A 234 2.11 -9.91 -11.82
CA ASN A 234 0.69 -9.75 -11.55
C ASN A 234 -0.05 -11.08 -11.64
N GLN A 235 0.29 -11.92 -12.61
CA GLN A 235 -0.30 -13.25 -12.75
C GLN A 235 0.04 -14.13 -11.54
N ALA A 236 1.31 -14.17 -11.12
CA ALA A 236 1.74 -14.91 -9.94
C ALA A 236 0.99 -14.44 -8.68
N ARG A 237 0.85 -13.12 -8.51
CA ARG A 237 0.10 -12.51 -7.41
C ARG A 237 -1.35 -12.98 -7.38
N ARG A 238 -2.07 -12.90 -8.50
CA ARG A 238 -3.48 -13.34 -8.62
C ARG A 238 -3.66 -14.83 -8.37
N SER A 239 -2.64 -15.65 -8.68
CA SER A 239 -2.66 -17.08 -8.33
C SER A 239 -2.33 -17.38 -6.86
N GLY A 240 -2.06 -16.36 -6.03
CA GLY A 240 -1.67 -16.52 -4.63
C GLY A 240 -0.21 -16.93 -4.43
N ASP A 241 0.60 -16.97 -5.49
CA ASP A 241 2.04 -17.26 -5.40
C ASP A 241 2.82 -15.98 -5.07
N ILE A 242 2.66 -15.53 -3.82
CA ILE A 242 3.20 -14.26 -3.31
C ILE A 242 4.73 -14.22 -3.37
N GLY A 243 5.39 -15.37 -3.12
CA GLY A 243 6.84 -15.49 -3.17
C GLY A 243 7.38 -15.25 -4.58
N ARG A 244 6.79 -15.89 -5.58
CA ARG A 244 7.16 -15.69 -6.99
C ARG A 244 6.83 -14.28 -7.45
N ALA A 245 5.67 -13.74 -7.10
CA ALA A 245 5.28 -12.37 -7.45
C ALA A 245 6.31 -11.35 -6.94
N SER A 246 6.67 -11.44 -5.65
CA SER A 246 7.68 -10.57 -5.04
C SER A 246 9.04 -10.67 -5.76
N GLY A 247 9.49 -11.88 -6.07
CA GLY A 247 10.74 -12.10 -6.80
C GLY A 247 10.73 -11.47 -8.21
N LEU A 248 9.62 -11.59 -8.94
CA LEU A 248 9.47 -10.99 -10.27
C LEU A 248 9.42 -9.45 -10.22
N TYR A 249 8.78 -8.85 -9.22
CA TYR A 249 8.82 -7.39 -9.05
C TYR A 249 10.23 -6.88 -8.69
N HIS A 250 10.97 -7.57 -7.83
CA HIS A 250 12.37 -7.23 -7.57
C HIS A 250 13.21 -7.30 -8.84
N LEU A 251 13.08 -8.39 -9.61
CA LEU A 251 13.79 -8.55 -10.88
C LEU A 251 13.46 -7.43 -11.87
N LEU A 252 12.18 -7.04 -11.96
CA LEU A 252 11.74 -5.93 -12.79
C LEU A 252 12.38 -4.60 -12.35
N GLN A 253 12.41 -4.30 -11.05
CA GLN A 253 13.00 -3.08 -10.51
C GLN A 253 14.52 -3.02 -10.73
N GLU A 254 15.19 -4.18 -10.68
CA GLU A 254 16.63 -4.28 -10.92
C GLU A 254 16.98 -4.13 -12.40
N GLN A 255 16.28 -4.84 -13.29
CA GLN A 255 16.60 -4.87 -14.71
C GLN A 255 16.06 -3.65 -15.48
N HIS A 256 14.96 -3.06 -15.02
CA HIS A 256 14.24 -2.01 -15.74
C HIS A 256 13.91 -0.82 -14.86
N ALA A 257 14.86 -0.39 -14.00
CA ALA A 257 14.65 0.60 -12.93
C ALA A 257 13.98 1.94 -13.33
N GLY A 258 14.13 2.37 -14.59
CA GLY A 258 13.53 3.60 -15.14
C GLY A 258 12.27 3.37 -16.00
N SER A 259 11.76 2.15 -16.07
CA SER A 259 10.51 1.85 -16.79
C SER A 259 9.28 2.25 -15.96
N PRO A 260 8.18 2.68 -16.61
CA PRO A 260 6.91 2.93 -15.92
C PRO A 260 6.43 1.71 -15.10
N GLU A 261 6.65 0.49 -15.62
CA GLU A 261 6.31 -0.76 -14.96
C GLU A 261 7.10 -0.96 -13.67
N ALA A 262 8.41 -0.67 -13.69
CA ALA A 262 9.23 -0.75 -12.49
C ALA A 262 8.83 0.29 -11.45
N GLU A 263 8.44 1.50 -11.85
CA GLU A 263 7.92 2.50 -10.91
C GLU A 263 6.62 2.03 -10.25
N LEU A 264 5.64 1.57 -11.03
CA LEU A 264 4.35 1.08 -10.52
C LEU A 264 4.49 -0.20 -9.68
N SER A 265 5.49 -1.04 -9.99
CA SER A 265 5.79 -2.24 -9.19
C SER A 265 6.18 -1.93 -7.75
N ARG A 266 6.67 -0.73 -7.44
CA ARG A 266 7.10 -0.36 -6.07
C ARG A 266 5.92 -0.34 -5.11
N VAL A 267 4.79 0.23 -5.53
CA VAL A 267 3.56 0.25 -4.74
C VAL A 267 3.03 -1.18 -4.56
N THR A 268 2.98 -1.95 -5.65
CA THR A 268 2.46 -3.32 -5.63
C THR A 268 3.28 -4.24 -4.73
N LEU A 269 4.61 -4.17 -4.82
CA LEU A 269 5.52 -4.92 -3.96
C LEU A 269 5.39 -4.49 -2.49
N ALA A 270 5.28 -3.18 -2.22
CA ALA A 270 5.10 -2.67 -0.87
C ALA A 270 3.78 -3.15 -0.23
N LEU A 271 2.70 -3.24 -1.01
CA LEU A 271 1.44 -3.82 -0.56
C LEU A 271 1.60 -5.30 -0.20
N LEU A 272 2.26 -6.10 -1.05
CA LEU A 272 2.54 -7.51 -0.76
C LEU A 272 3.36 -7.69 0.52
N GLN A 273 4.37 -6.84 0.73
CA GLN A 273 5.19 -6.84 1.94
C GLN A 273 4.37 -6.50 3.19
N LEU A 274 3.46 -5.53 3.07
CA LEU A 274 2.57 -5.15 4.17
C LEU A 274 1.63 -6.30 4.54
N ASP A 275 1.07 -6.99 3.55
CA ASP A 275 0.17 -8.12 3.73
C ASP A 275 0.88 -9.35 4.29
N SER A 276 2.15 -9.56 3.94
CA SER A 276 3.00 -10.60 4.54
C SER A 276 3.52 -10.25 5.94
N GLY A 277 3.19 -9.05 6.46
CA GLY A 277 3.57 -8.59 7.80
C GLY A 277 4.91 -7.86 7.90
N ASP A 278 5.62 -7.66 6.78
CA ASP A 278 6.85 -6.84 6.75
C ASP A 278 6.51 -5.36 6.53
N ALA A 279 5.92 -4.76 7.57
CA ALA A 279 5.51 -3.37 7.54
C ALA A 279 6.69 -2.39 7.37
N GLN A 280 7.90 -2.78 7.77
CA GLN A 280 9.08 -1.92 7.65
C GLN A 280 9.56 -1.85 6.20
N ALA A 281 9.65 -2.99 5.49
CA ALA A 281 9.98 -3.01 4.08
C ALA A 281 8.91 -2.29 3.24
N ALA A 282 7.63 -2.54 3.54
CA ALA A 282 6.51 -1.87 2.89
C ALA A 282 6.60 -0.34 3.01
N LEU A 283 6.87 0.18 4.21
CA LEU A 283 7.03 1.61 4.45
C LEU A 283 8.11 2.23 3.54
N VAL A 284 9.28 1.59 3.46
CA VAL A 284 10.38 2.02 2.59
C VAL A 284 9.97 2.01 1.11
N GLY A 285 9.21 0.99 0.69
CA GLY A 285 8.69 0.89 -0.67
C GLY A 285 7.73 2.03 -1.03
N PHE A 286 6.77 2.34 -0.16
CA PHE A 286 5.84 3.45 -0.34
C PHE A 286 6.55 4.81 -0.36
N GLU A 287 7.46 5.07 0.57
CA GLU A 287 8.22 6.32 0.61
C GLU A 287 9.06 6.52 -0.65
N ARG A 288 9.69 5.43 -1.14
CA ARG A 288 10.47 5.48 -2.37
C ARG A 288 9.62 5.75 -3.61
N TYR A 289 8.38 5.23 -3.64
CA TYR A 289 7.44 5.55 -4.72
C TYR A 289 7.01 7.01 -4.65
N LEU A 290 6.63 7.50 -3.47
CA LEU A 290 6.17 8.88 -3.26
C LEU A 290 7.26 9.93 -3.52
N ALA A 291 8.54 9.56 -3.38
CA ALA A 291 9.68 10.39 -3.76
C ALA A 291 9.94 10.43 -5.27
N GLY A 292 9.34 9.52 -6.05
CA GLY A 292 9.48 9.43 -7.51
C GLY A 292 8.65 10.47 -8.26
N SER A 293 8.77 10.46 -9.60
CA SER A 293 8.02 11.33 -10.50
C SER A 293 6.62 10.81 -10.86
N SER A 294 6.38 9.51 -10.74
CA SER A 294 5.07 8.90 -11.01
C SER A 294 4.02 9.32 -9.99
N ARG A 295 2.82 9.64 -10.47
CA ARG A 295 1.66 10.02 -9.64
C ARG A 295 0.47 9.05 -9.76
N GLY A 296 0.53 8.08 -10.68
CA GLY A 296 -0.61 7.24 -11.03
C GLY A 296 -1.19 6.41 -9.88
N LEU A 297 -0.38 6.06 -8.86
CA LEU A 297 -0.77 5.31 -7.65
C LEU A 297 -0.42 6.08 -6.35
N GLU A 298 -0.41 7.40 -6.41
CA GLU A 298 -0.03 8.22 -5.26
C GLU A 298 -0.98 8.06 -4.07
N ALA A 299 -2.29 7.96 -4.33
CA ALA A 299 -3.29 7.80 -3.28
C ALA A 299 -3.12 6.46 -2.54
N GLU A 300 -2.95 5.38 -3.29
CA GLU A 300 -2.68 4.02 -2.79
C GLU A 300 -1.41 3.98 -1.96
N ALA A 301 -0.34 4.64 -2.44
CA ALA A 301 0.93 4.69 -1.72
C ALA A 301 0.85 5.48 -0.41
N LEU A 302 0.11 6.61 -0.37
CA LEU A 302 -0.11 7.37 0.86
C LEU A 302 -0.93 6.57 1.90
N VAL A 303 -1.98 5.88 1.45
CA VAL A 303 -2.78 4.99 2.29
C VAL A 303 -1.93 3.82 2.80
N GLY A 304 -1.14 3.19 1.93
CA GLY A 304 -0.21 2.13 2.28
C GLY A 304 0.81 2.56 3.32
N ARG A 305 1.41 3.75 3.15
CA ARG A 305 2.35 4.36 4.11
C ARG A 305 1.69 4.54 5.49
N ALA A 306 0.47 5.06 5.54
CA ALA A 306 -0.25 5.27 6.80
C ALA A 306 -0.55 3.93 7.52
N ARG A 307 -0.97 2.90 6.76
CA ARG A 307 -1.19 1.55 7.29
C ARG A 307 0.09 0.90 7.81
N ALA A 308 1.19 1.03 7.07
CA ALA A 308 2.50 0.51 7.49
C ALA A 308 2.97 1.16 8.80
N LEU A 309 2.81 2.49 8.94
CA LEU A 309 3.11 3.21 10.18
C LEU A 309 2.27 2.72 11.38
N GLY A 310 0.99 2.43 11.16
CA GLY A 310 0.11 1.84 12.17
C GLY A 310 0.55 0.44 12.60
N ARG A 311 0.95 -0.42 11.65
CA ARG A 311 1.50 -1.77 11.95
C ARG A 311 2.80 -1.71 12.75
N LEU A 312 3.60 -0.67 12.54
CA LEU A 312 4.84 -0.42 13.28
C LEU A 312 4.60 0.25 14.65
N GLY A 313 3.35 0.56 15.02
CA GLY A 313 3.01 1.22 16.29
C GLY A 313 3.42 2.70 16.35
N ARG A 314 3.74 3.33 15.20
CA ARG A 314 4.16 4.74 15.12
C ARG A 314 2.94 5.66 15.03
N ARG A 315 2.15 5.73 16.11
CA ARG A 315 0.81 6.35 16.13
C ARG A 315 0.77 7.79 15.64
N ASP A 316 1.69 8.65 16.08
CA ASP A 316 1.67 10.08 15.69
C ASP A 316 1.95 10.29 14.20
N LEU A 317 2.84 9.46 13.64
CA LEU A 317 3.13 9.46 12.21
C LEU A 317 1.98 8.86 11.41
N GLU A 318 1.32 7.81 11.92
CA GLU A 318 0.10 7.25 11.32
C GLU A 318 -0.99 8.33 11.21
N ILE A 319 -1.27 9.06 12.30
CA ILE A 319 -2.26 10.16 12.31
C ILE A 319 -1.90 11.21 11.25
N SER A 320 -0.64 11.67 11.25
CA SER A 320 -0.17 12.68 10.30
C SER A 320 -0.32 12.22 8.85
N ALA A 321 -0.02 10.95 8.57
CA ALA A 321 -0.16 10.37 7.24
C ALA A 321 -1.62 10.25 6.80
N TRP A 322 -2.54 9.87 7.69
CA TRP A 322 -3.98 9.83 7.36
C TRP A 322 -4.56 11.22 7.14
N GLN A 323 -4.15 12.22 7.92
CA GLN A 323 -4.55 13.61 7.68
C GLN A 323 -4.07 14.11 6.31
N GLU A 324 -2.90 13.66 5.84
CA GLU A 324 -2.44 13.97 4.48
C GLU A 324 -3.34 13.34 3.41
N VAL A 325 -3.71 12.06 3.56
CA VAL A 325 -4.68 11.40 2.66
C VAL A 325 -5.99 12.18 2.64
N GLN A 326 -6.53 12.54 3.81
CA GLN A 326 -7.79 13.27 3.92
C GLN A 326 -7.71 14.65 3.25
N ARG A 327 -6.64 15.42 3.49
CA ARG A 327 -6.47 16.75 2.85
C ARG A 327 -6.36 16.64 1.34
N LYS A 328 -5.61 15.66 0.84
CA LYS A 328 -5.32 15.55 -0.59
C LYS A 328 -6.47 14.93 -1.38
N TYR A 329 -7.19 13.98 -0.79
CA TYR A 329 -8.23 13.20 -1.48
C TYR A 329 -9.56 13.22 -0.73
N ALA A 330 -9.97 14.39 -0.21
CA ALA A 330 -11.11 14.55 0.69
C ALA A 330 -12.44 13.96 0.19
N ARG A 331 -12.67 13.99 -1.13
CA ARG A 331 -13.92 13.50 -1.77
C ARG A 331 -13.84 12.04 -2.24
N SER A 332 -12.66 11.46 -2.27
CA SER A 332 -12.44 10.10 -2.77
C SER A 332 -12.83 9.02 -1.75
N ILE A 333 -12.82 7.77 -2.22
CA ILE A 333 -12.88 6.59 -1.34
C ILE A 333 -11.78 6.60 -0.26
N TYR A 334 -10.59 7.12 -0.59
CA TYR A 334 -9.45 7.19 0.33
C TYR A 334 -9.64 8.24 1.41
N GLY A 335 -10.30 9.36 1.08
CA GLY A 335 -10.67 10.40 2.05
C GLY A 335 -11.67 9.88 3.10
N ARG A 336 -12.63 9.05 2.68
CA ARG A 336 -13.55 8.35 3.59
C ARG A 336 -12.81 7.37 4.51
N GLN A 337 -11.95 6.51 3.94
CA GLN A 337 -11.10 5.60 4.72
C GLN A 337 -10.24 6.34 5.75
N ALA A 338 -9.63 7.47 5.35
CA ALA A 338 -8.82 8.29 6.23
C ALA A 338 -9.64 8.87 7.39
N THR A 339 -10.85 9.36 7.11
CA THR A 339 -11.76 9.90 8.13
C THR A 339 -12.16 8.84 9.15
N GLU A 340 -12.56 7.66 8.68
CA GLU A 340 -12.90 6.52 9.54
C GLU A 340 -11.71 6.12 10.43
N ARG A 341 -10.50 6.06 9.84
CA ARG A 341 -9.30 5.68 10.58
C ARG A 341 -8.88 6.74 11.60
N LEU A 342 -8.97 8.03 11.26
CA LEU A 342 -8.71 9.13 12.19
C LEU A 342 -9.67 9.10 13.38
N SER A 343 -10.97 8.89 13.12
CA SER A 343 -11.98 8.70 14.17
C SER A 343 -11.64 7.54 15.10
N ALA A 344 -11.23 6.38 14.55
CA ALA A 344 -10.79 5.23 15.32
C ALA A 344 -9.53 5.49 16.16
N LEU A 345 -8.70 6.47 15.75
CA LEU A 345 -7.51 6.91 16.49
C LEU A 345 -7.83 8.04 17.50
N GLY A 346 -9.09 8.42 17.67
CA GLY A 346 -9.53 9.48 18.57
C GLY A 346 -9.27 10.88 18.04
N GLN A 347 -9.09 11.02 16.72
CA GLN A 347 -9.03 12.31 16.04
C GLN A 347 -10.42 12.64 15.47
N PRO A 348 -10.93 13.86 15.69
CA PRO A 348 -12.26 14.26 15.21
C PRO A 348 -12.33 14.42 13.69
#